data_AF-A0A2N2BVJ6-F1
#
_entry.id   AF-A0A2N2BVJ6-F1
#
_cell.length_a   1.000
_cell.length_b   1.000
_cell.length_c   1.000
_cell.angle_alpha   90.00
_cell.angle_beta   90.00
_cell.angle_gamma   90.00
#
_symmetry.space_group_name_H-M   'P 1'
#
loop_
_entity.id
_entity.type
_entity.pdbx_description
1 polymer ?
#
loop_
_entity_poly.entity_id
_entity_poly.type
_entity_poly.pdbx_seq_one_letter_code
_entity_poly.pdbx_strand_id
1 'polypeptide(L)'
;MNPRSNHKPRKTMVLAVLLTLLALPPGVLAAAAPTAVDTQTLMPTCNYRTHVQNVGWQDWKSAGATSGTSGLGLRLEAIEITVNDQGYDLGVNYQTHVQNVGWQDPKVDGETSGTSGQSLRLEAIRINLTGSSANLFDIYYRVHAQNLGWLDWAQNGNSAGTAGLSYRLEAIEIVIVNKGGAAPGATSRPFVGPYNLLIGQTQEQNYYDIDTLRWVYASRYQRPLFYDNTPVKNQLDSFYDNLEASWVQANNADYMSFVNAYTTDPAFRANLIGKYENIVTAAIPYNNNNIISITQEQYSYAGGAHGNTVLSAHSFGTKTGDELMLGDIMVIPDNQISPKLTLEFQNLKNSDPRYSDIDLTTIAASLNANSRFYLTDAGVCIFFNPYEVAPGAVGRVELLIPYSRTDLLVDIKTLI
;
A
#
# COMPACT_ATOMS: atom_id res chain seq x y z
N MET A 1 -38.84 1.73 -75.27
CA MET A 1 -37.71 0.85 -74.89
C MET A 1 -38.03 0.27 -73.51
N ASN A 2 -38.31 -1.03 -73.46
CA ASN A 2 -38.39 -1.83 -72.23
C ASN A 2 -37.08 -2.67 -72.17
N PRO A 3 -36.68 -3.33 -71.06
CA PRO A 3 -37.35 -3.42 -69.76
C PRO A 3 -36.43 -3.44 -68.49
N ARG A 4 -37.09 -3.28 -67.33
CA ARG A 4 -36.95 -4.02 -66.04
C ARG A 4 -35.57 -4.17 -65.35
N SER A 5 -35.59 -3.87 -64.05
CA SER A 5 -34.97 -4.74 -63.04
C SER A 5 -35.82 -4.73 -61.75
N ASN A 6 -36.40 -5.89 -61.47
CA ASN A 6 -37.29 -6.22 -60.35
C ASN A 6 -36.53 -6.44 -59.03
N HIS A 7 -37.18 -6.10 -57.93
CA HIS A 7 -36.96 -6.69 -56.60
C HIS A 7 -37.15 -8.22 -56.58
N LYS A 8 -36.34 -8.91 -55.75
CA LYS A 8 -36.67 -10.03 -54.81
C LYS A 8 -35.46 -10.99 -54.62
N PRO A 9 -35.45 -11.93 -53.65
CA PRO A 9 -34.76 -11.80 -52.37
C PRO A 9 -33.59 -12.80 -52.27
N ARG A 10 -32.66 -12.62 -51.33
CA ARG A 10 -31.64 -13.65 -51.06
C ARG A 10 -32.30 -14.85 -50.39
N LYS A 11 -32.35 -15.95 -51.14
CA LYS A 11 -32.82 -17.27 -50.73
C LYS A 11 -31.85 -17.89 -49.73
N THR A 12 -32.42 -18.41 -48.66
CA THR A 12 -31.90 -19.42 -47.74
C THR A 12 -31.32 -20.59 -48.53
N MET A 13 -30.06 -20.94 -48.30
CA MET A 13 -29.43 -22.11 -48.91
C MET A 13 -29.44 -23.25 -47.89
N VAL A 14 -30.30 -24.23 -48.15
CA VAL A 14 -30.36 -25.53 -47.47
C VAL A 14 -29.16 -26.34 -47.96
N LEU A 15 -28.26 -26.72 -47.05
CA LEU A 15 -27.14 -27.61 -47.36
C LEU A 15 -27.63 -29.06 -47.19
N ALA A 16 -27.83 -29.73 -48.33
CA ALA A 16 -28.20 -31.14 -48.38
C ALA A 16 -26.98 -32.03 -48.14
N VAL A 17 -27.16 -32.96 -47.20
CA VAL A 17 -26.24 -34.04 -46.83
C VAL A 17 -26.06 -35.01 -47.99
N LEU A 18 -24.81 -35.24 -48.42
CA LEU A 18 -24.45 -36.37 -49.28
C LEU A 18 -23.60 -37.33 -48.44
N LEU A 19 -24.21 -38.46 -48.07
CA LEU A 19 -23.62 -39.53 -47.27
C LEU A 19 -22.82 -40.46 -48.21
N THR A 20 -21.50 -40.34 -48.24
CA THR A 20 -20.61 -41.34 -48.85
C THR A 20 -20.12 -42.30 -47.77
N LEU A 21 -20.60 -43.55 -47.86
CA LEU A 21 -20.29 -44.64 -46.96
C LEU A 21 -18.90 -45.22 -47.30
N LEU A 22 -17.86 -44.80 -46.59
CA LEU A 22 -16.55 -45.47 -46.58
C LEU A 22 -16.54 -46.46 -45.40
N ALA A 23 -16.60 -47.75 -45.73
CA ALA A 23 -16.44 -48.83 -44.76
C ALA A 23 -14.99 -48.86 -44.24
N LEU A 24 -14.81 -48.58 -42.95
CA LEU A 24 -13.55 -48.82 -42.23
C LEU A 24 -13.49 -50.27 -41.74
N PRO A 25 -12.32 -50.94 -41.78
CA PRO A 25 -12.17 -52.28 -41.22
C PRO A 25 -12.22 -52.26 -39.68
N PRO A 26 -12.75 -53.32 -39.03
CA PRO A 26 -12.82 -53.39 -37.58
C PRO A 26 -11.49 -53.84 -36.98
N GLY A 27 -11.03 -53.13 -35.94
CA GLY A 27 -10.05 -53.65 -35.00
C GLY A 27 -8.89 -52.71 -34.69
N VAL A 28 -9.12 -51.72 -33.83
CA VAL A 28 -8.10 -51.27 -32.86
C VAL A 28 -8.84 -51.01 -31.54
N LEU A 29 -8.27 -51.57 -30.48
CA LEU A 29 -8.77 -51.63 -29.11
C LEU A 29 -9.32 -50.29 -28.61
N ALA A 30 -10.52 -50.32 -28.03
CA ALA A 30 -11.05 -49.23 -27.22
C ALA A 30 -10.20 -49.11 -25.94
N ALA A 31 -9.21 -48.21 -25.97
CA ALA A 31 -8.73 -47.61 -24.73
C ALA A 31 -9.84 -46.68 -24.25
N ALA A 32 -10.45 -47.01 -23.10
CA ALA A 32 -11.35 -46.09 -22.42
C ALA A 32 -10.64 -44.75 -22.25
N ALA A 33 -11.21 -43.69 -22.82
CA ALA A 33 -10.75 -42.34 -22.55
C ALA A 33 -10.74 -42.14 -21.02
N PRO A 34 -9.66 -41.62 -20.43
CA PRO A 34 -9.68 -41.31 -19.01
C PRO A 34 -10.84 -40.34 -18.78
N THR A 35 -11.76 -40.74 -17.91
CA THR A 35 -12.73 -39.83 -17.29
C THR A 35 -12.00 -38.55 -16.90
N ALA A 36 -12.43 -37.43 -17.48
CA ALA A 36 -11.94 -36.12 -17.08
C ALA A 36 -12.13 -36.00 -15.57
N VAL A 37 -11.01 -35.98 -14.84
CA VAL A 37 -11.01 -35.65 -13.43
C VAL A 37 -11.34 -34.16 -13.38
N ASP A 38 -12.54 -33.84 -12.90
CA ASP A 38 -12.90 -32.49 -12.49
C ASP A 38 -12.02 -32.10 -11.31
N THR A 39 -10.83 -31.57 -11.59
CA THR A 39 -9.99 -30.94 -10.58
C THR A 39 -10.57 -29.55 -10.34
N GLN A 40 -11.65 -29.46 -9.55
CA GLN A 40 -11.95 -28.20 -8.89
C GLN A 40 -10.71 -27.84 -8.07
N THR A 41 -10.02 -26.76 -8.46
CA THR A 41 -9.00 -26.13 -7.61
C THR A 41 -9.68 -25.70 -6.33
N LEU A 42 -9.44 -26.45 -5.25
CA LEU A 42 -9.99 -26.18 -3.93
C LEU A 42 -9.39 -24.88 -3.40
N MET A 43 -10.25 -23.91 -3.10
CA MET A 43 -9.82 -22.63 -2.55
C MET A 43 -9.36 -22.81 -1.10
N PRO A 44 -8.14 -22.37 -0.73
CA PRO A 44 -7.73 -22.32 0.66
C PRO A 44 -8.66 -21.45 1.49
N THR A 45 -8.80 -21.80 2.78
CA THR A 45 -9.61 -21.02 3.71
C THR A 45 -8.82 -20.72 4.98
N CYS A 46 -9.15 -19.62 5.64
CA CYS A 46 -8.66 -19.31 6.98
C CYS A 46 -9.62 -19.89 8.04
N ASN A 47 -9.07 -20.53 9.08
CA ASN A 47 -9.80 -20.83 10.31
C ASN A 47 -9.29 -19.91 11.42
N TYR A 48 -10.20 -19.34 12.21
CA TYR A 48 -9.85 -18.40 13.26
C TYR A 48 -10.82 -18.47 14.44
N ARG A 49 -10.33 -18.10 15.62
CA ARG A 49 -11.15 -17.92 16.82
C ARG A 49 -10.60 -16.81 17.69
N THR A 50 -11.47 -16.22 18.50
CA THR A 50 -11.13 -15.09 19.38
C THR A 50 -11.41 -15.42 20.84
N HIS A 51 -10.57 -14.91 21.74
CA HIS A 51 -10.81 -14.88 23.17
C HIS A 51 -11.60 -13.61 23.53
N VAL A 52 -12.83 -13.78 24.02
CA VAL A 52 -13.75 -12.68 24.32
C VAL A 52 -13.82 -12.47 25.83
N GLN A 53 -13.80 -11.21 26.27
CA GLN A 53 -13.97 -10.84 27.67
C GLN A 53 -15.18 -11.54 28.30
N ASN A 54 -14.99 -12.09 29.51
CA ASN A 54 -16.00 -12.80 30.31
C ASN A 54 -16.61 -14.05 29.64
N VAL A 55 -16.10 -14.47 28.48
CA VAL A 55 -16.57 -15.66 27.75
C VAL A 55 -15.43 -16.67 27.59
N GLY A 56 -14.23 -16.18 27.26
CA GLY A 56 -13.07 -17.01 26.93
C GLY A 56 -12.95 -17.28 25.43
N TRP A 57 -12.23 -18.34 25.08
CA TRP A 57 -12.09 -18.79 23.69
C TRP A 57 -13.42 -19.28 23.12
N GLN A 58 -13.79 -18.76 21.96
CA GLN A 58 -14.96 -19.23 21.20
C GLN A 58 -14.58 -20.37 20.24
N ASP A 59 -15.59 -20.99 19.63
CA ASP A 59 -15.42 -21.99 18.58
C ASP A 59 -14.73 -21.41 17.34
N TRP A 60 -13.99 -22.25 16.64
CA TRP A 60 -13.37 -21.93 15.36
C TRP A 60 -14.41 -21.54 14.30
N LYS A 61 -14.11 -20.48 13.57
CA LYS A 61 -14.86 -19.92 12.43
C LYS A 61 -14.01 -19.98 11.18
N SER A 62 -14.65 -19.97 10.01
CA SER A 62 -13.96 -19.94 8.73
C SER A 62 -14.78 -19.21 7.67
N ALA A 63 -14.16 -18.96 6.52
CA ALA A 63 -14.83 -18.45 5.32
C ALA A 63 -15.68 -17.19 5.55
N GLY A 64 -15.14 -16.19 6.26
CA GLY A 64 -15.82 -14.92 6.53
C GLY A 64 -16.88 -14.96 7.63
N ALA A 65 -17.07 -16.08 8.32
CA ALA A 65 -17.99 -16.14 9.46
C ALA A 65 -17.47 -15.29 10.65
N THR A 66 -18.35 -14.54 11.30
CA THR A 66 -17.96 -13.67 12.41
C THR A 66 -17.41 -14.47 13.62
N SER A 67 -16.22 -14.12 14.10
CA SER A 67 -15.69 -14.52 15.41
C SER A 67 -15.69 -13.32 16.35
N GLY A 68 -16.16 -13.48 17.58
CA GLY A 68 -16.37 -12.40 18.54
C GLY A 68 -17.83 -12.07 18.79
N THR A 69 -18.10 -10.83 19.19
CA THR A 69 -19.44 -10.29 19.43
C THR A 69 -19.60 -8.92 18.78
N SER A 70 -20.81 -8.53 18.40
CA SER A 70 -21.12 -7.18 17.92
C SER A 70 -22.28 -6.62 18.74
N GLY A 71 -22.15 -5.37 19.19
CA GLY A 71 -23.21 -4.67 19.93
C GLY A 71 -23.38 -5.09 21.40
N LEU A 72 -22.60 -6.07 21.88
CA LEU A 72 -22.62 -6.52 23.29
C LEU A 72 -21.61 -5.80 24.18
N GLY A 73 -20.70 -5.02 23.58
CA GLY A 73 -19.72 -4.26 24.32
C GLY A 73 -18.56 -5.07 24.92
N LEU A 74 -18.37 -6.32 24.49
CA LEU A 74 -17.30 -7.20 24.98
C LEU A 74 -16.06 -7.07 24.11
N ARG A 75 -14.89 -6.86 24.73
CA ARG A 75 -13.61 -6.77 24.01
C ARG A 75 -13.12 -8.15 23.57
N LEU A 76 -12.44 -8.18 22.44
CA LEU A 76 -11.48 -9.23 22.13
C LEU A 76 -10.21 -9.00 22.95
N GLU A 77 -9.62 -10.08 23.44
CA GLU A 77 -8.36 -10.07 24.22
C GLU A 77 -7.24 -10.80 23.49
N ALA A 78 -7.57 -11.85 22.71
CA ALA A 78 -6.61 -12.60 21.90
C ALA A 78 -7.27 -13.23 20.66
N ILE A 79 -6.46 -13.67 19.71
CA ILE A 79 -6.87 -14.37 18.49
C ILE A 79 -5.87 -15.48 18.13
N GLU A 80 -6.40 -16.55 17.53
CA GLU A 80 -5.63 -17.60 16.87
C GLU A 80 -6.14 -17.77 15.44
N ILE A 81 -5.22 -17.95 14.50
CA ILE A 81 -5.51 -18.05 13.07
C ILE A 81 -4.67 -19.17 12.47
N THR A 82 -5.30 -20.05 11.71
CA THR A 82 -4.66 -21.12 10.92
C THR A 82 -5.17 -21.09 9.49
N VAL A 83 -4.44 -21.73 8.58
CA VAL A 83 -4.85 -21.89 7.18
C VAL A 83 -5.18 -23.37 6.93
N ASN A 84 -6.31 -23.60 6.28
CA ASN A 84 -6.57 -24.84 5.58
C ASN A 84 -6.08 -24.66 4.15
N ASP A 85 -4.88 -25.18 3.91
CA ASP A 85 -4.09 -24.89 2.71
C ASP A 85 -4.60 -25.58 1.44
N GLN A 86 -5.49 -26.57 1.55
CA GLN A 86 -5.99 -27.37 0.43
C GLN A 86 -4.88 -27.92 -0.49
N GLY A 87 -3.71 -28.23 0.09
CA GLY A 87 -2.55 -28.78 -0.62
C GLY A 87 -1.60 -27.75 -1.24
N TYR A 88 -1.83 -26.45 -1.02
CA TYR A 88 -0.87 -25.40 -1.33
C TYR A 88 0.19 -25.26 -0.21
N ASP A 89 1.38 -24.75 -0.52
CA ASP A 89 2.34 -24.34 0.52
C ASP A 89 1.96 -22.94 1.02
N LEU A 90 1.00 -22.90 1.94
CA LEU A 90 0.36 -21.69 2.43
C LEU A 90 0.19 -21.71 3.96
N GLY A 91 0.70 -20.68 4.62
CA GLY A 91 0.50 -20.43 6.05
C GLY A 91 -0.01 -19.01 6.32
N VAL A 92 -0.06 -18.63 7.59
CA VAL A 92 -0.41 -17.25 8.00
C VAL A 92 0.53 -16.73 9.09
N ASN A 93 0.89 -15.45 8.98
CA ASN A 93 1.40 -14.68 10.11
C ASN A 93 0.45 -13.52 10.44
N TYR A 94 0.36 -13.18 11.72
CA TYR A 94 -0.53 -12.13 12.20
C TYR A 94 -0.03 -11.52 13.49
N GLN A 95 -0.38 -10.26 13.70
CA GLN A 95 -0.07 -9.53 14.94
C GLN A 95 -1.24 -8.66 15.34
N THR A 96 -1.38 -8.43 16.64
CA THR A 96 -2.41 -7.56 17.21
C THR A 96 -1.82 -6.34 17.89
N HIS A 97 -2.52 -5.21 17.80
CA HIS A 97 -2.29 -4.03 18.62
C HIS A 97 -3.06 -4.18 19.93
N VAL A 98 -2.35 -4.19 21.06
CA VAL A 98 -2.92 -4.42 22.39
C VAL A 98 -2.84 -3.13 23.21
N GLN A 99 -3.90 -2.85 23.97
CA GLN A 99 -3.95 -1.74 24.91
C GLN A 99 -2.69 -1.65 25.77
N ASN A 100 -2.12 -0.44 25.87
CA ASN A 100 -0.91 -0.13 26.66
C ASN A 100 0.37 -0.87 26.24
N VAL A 101 0.32 -1.70 25.19
CA VAL A 101 1.46 -2.48 24.68
C VAL A 101 1.83 -2.03 23.27
N GLY A 102 0.83 -1.71 22.45
CA GLY A 102 0.99 -1.44 21.02
C GLY A 102 0.97 -2.73 20.19
N TRP A 103 1.52 -2.68 18.97
CA TRP A 103 1.73 -3.88 18.17
C TRP A 103 2.72 -4.83 18.87
N GLN A 104 2.33 -6.09 18.99
CA GLN A 104 3.18 -7.18 19.46
C GLN A 104 3.88 -7.86 18.28
N ASP A 105 4.88 -8.70 18.57
CA ASP A 105 5.57 -9.51 17.55
C ASP A 105 4.59 -10.40 16.78
N PRO A 106 4.82 -10.63 15.46
CA PRO A 106 4.06 -11.57 14.67
C PRO A 106 4.02 -12.97 15.27
N LYS A 107 2.85 -13.58 15.15
CA LYS A 107 2.53 -14.97 15.48
C LYS A 107 2.22 -15.73 14.22
N VAL A 108 2.50 -17.02 14.23
CA VAL A 108 2.31 -17.91 13.09
C VAL A 108 1.33 -19.01 13.43
N ASP A 109 0.52 -19.41 12.44
CA ASP A 109 -0.27 -20.65 12.41
C ASP A 109 -0.71 -21.23 13.78
N GLY A 110 -1.75 -20.64 14.36
CA GLY A 110 -2.39 -21.12 15.58
C GLY A 110 -1.77 -20.61 16.88
N GLU A 111 -0.65 -19.91 16.84
CA GLU A 111 -0.10 -19.24 18.02
C GLU A 111 -1.00 -18.11 18.52
N THR A 112 -1.12 -17.95 19.83
CA THR A 112 -1.94 -16.88 20.40
C THR A 112 -1.29 -15.50 20.16
N SER A 113 -2.02 -14.60 19.48
CA SER A 113 -1.70 -13.17 19.40
C SER A 113 -2.65 -12.38 20.29
N GLY A 114 -2.13 -11.46 21.13
CA GLY A 114 -2.88 -10.76 22.16
C GLY A 114 -2.55 -11.22 23.58
N THR A 115 -3.52 -11.08 24.49
CA THR A 115 -3.39 -11.50 25.89
C THR A 115 -4.59 -12.33 26.35
N SER A 116 -4.34 -13.31 27.22
CA SER A 116 -5.41 -14.02 27.95
C SER A 116 -5.18 -13.86 29.45
N GLY A 117 -6.25 -13.56 30.19
CA GLY A 117 -6.19 -13.38 31.65
C GLY A 117 -5.60 -12.05 32.13
N GLN A 118 -5.12 -11.18 31.24
CA GLN A 118 -4.53 -9.87 31.59
C GLN A 118 -5.53 -8.70 31.48
N SER A 119 -6.75 -8.96 31.00
CA SER A 119 -7.80 -7.95 30.80
C SER A 119 -7.44 -6.79 29.84
N LEU A 120 -6.47 -6.99 28.94
CA LEU A 120 -6.12 -5.99 27.91
C LEU A 120 -6.91 -6.26 26.63
N ARG A 121 -7.46 -5.18 26.05
CA ARG A 121 -8.21 -5.25 24.77
C ARG A 121 -7.25 -5.31 23.58
N LEU A 122 -7.67 -6.02 22.54
CA LEU A 122 -7.19 -5.78 21.18
C LEU A 122 -7.80 -4.50 20.64
N GLU A 123 -7.03 -3.73 19.87
CA GLU A 123 -7.48 -2.49 19.22
C GLU A 123 -7.35 -2.57 17.70
N ALA A 124 -6.37 -3.31 17.18
CA ALA A 124 -6.17 -3.55 15.75
C ALA A 124 -5.49 -4.90 15.47
N ILE A 125 -5.51 -5.32 14.20
CA ILE A 125 -4.88 -6.55 13.71
C ILE A 125 -4.26 -6.36 12.32
N ARG A 126 -3.19 -7.10 12.02
CA ARG A 126 -2.61 -7.29 10.68
C ARG A 126 -2.43 -8.78 10.40
N ILE A 127 -2.65 -9.19 9.16
CA ILE A 127 -2.61 -10.60 8.74
C ILE A 127 -1.98 -10.70 7.35
N ASN A 128 -0.99 -11.57 7.19
CA ASN A 128 -0.37 -11.90 5.91
C ASN A 128 -0.37 -13.40 5.67
N LEU A 129 -0.51 -13.80 4.40
CA LEU A 129 -0.23 -15.17 3.98
C LEU A 129 1.28 -15.39 3.88
N THR A 130 1.73 -16.61 4.20
CA THR A 130 3.12 -17.06 4.11
C THR A 130 3.21 -18.33 3.27
N GLY A 131 4.42 -18.80 2.99
CA GLY A 131 4.67 -19.98 2.14
C GLY A 131 4.89 -19.63 0.67
N SER A 132 5.43 -20.57 -0.10
CA SER A 132 5.80 -20.34 -1.50
C SER A 132 4.60 -20.13 -2.43
N SER A 133 3.40 -20.56 -2.01
CA SER A 133 2.16 -20.37 -2.76
C SER A 133 1.40 -19.08 -2.40
N ALA A 134 1.92 -18.26 -1.46
CA ALA A 134 1.25 -17.03 -1.01
C ALA A 134 1.02 -16.01 -2.14
N ASN A 135 1.86 -16.01 -3.18
CA ASN A 135 1.69 -15.12 -4.33
C ASN A 135 0.49 -15.47 -5.24
N LEU A 136 -0.17 -16.61 -5.01
CA LEU A 136 -1.37 -17.03 -5.73
C LEU A 136 -2.67 -16.54 -5.08
N PHE A 137 -2.59 -15.96 -3.89
CA PHE A 137 -3.76 -15.60 -3.09
C PHE A 137 -3.62 -14.21 -2.46
N ASP A 138 -4.76 -13.67 -2.03
CA ASP A 138 -4.85 -12.50 -1.16
C ASP A 138 -5.70 -12.84 0.05
N ILE A 139 -5.36 -12.25 1.20
CA ILE A 139 -6.15 -12.35 2.43
C ILE A 139 -6.81 -11.00 2.73
N TYR A 140 -8.12 -11.04 2.93
CA TYR A 140 -8.94 -9.91 3.34
C TYR A 140 -9.47 -10.13 4.75
N TYR A 141 -9.46 -9.09 5.57
CA TYR A 141 -10.01 -9.12 6.91
C TYR A 141 -10.60 -7.78 7.32
N ARG A 142 -11.64 -7.81 8.14
CA ARG A 142 -12.23 -6.62 8.75
C ARG A 142 -12.60 -6.89 10.19
N VAL A 143 -12.73 -5.82 10.96
CA VAL A 143 -13.03 -5.90 12.40
C VAL A 143 -14.19 -4.99 12.76
N HIS A 144 -14.92 -5.39 13.80
CA HIS A 144 -15.90 -4.56 14.46
C HIS A 144 -15.22 -3.83 15.61
N ALA A 145 -15.13 -2.51 15.54
CA ALA A 145 -14.54 -1.66 16.56
C ALA A 145 -15.62 -0.94 17.37
N GLN A 146 -15.38 -0.80 18.68
CA GLN A 146 -16.24 -0.03 19.57
C GLN A 146 -16.55 1.36 18.98
N ASN A 147 -17.82 1.76 19.04
CA ASN A 147 -18.35 3.06 18.56
C ASN A 147 -18.25 3.31 17.04
N LEU A 148 -17.48 2.51 16.29
CA LEU A 148 -17.32 2.66 14.84
C LEU A 148 -18.06 1.59 14.04
N GLY A 149 -18.41 0.47 14.68
CA GLY A 149 -19.05 -0.66 14.02
C GLY A 149 -18.04 -1.46 13.18
N TRP A 150 -18.55 -2.11 12.14
CA TRP A 150 -17.69 -2.77 11.15
C TRP A 150 -16.92 -1.72 10.34
N LEU A 151 -15.60 -1.85 10.35
CA LEU A 151 -14.72 -1.14 9.43
C LEU A 151 -14.63 -1.88 8.09
N ASP A 152 -14.04 -1.22 7.10
CA ASP A 152 -13.84 -1.77 5.77
C ASP A 152 -12.78 -2.90 5.77
N TRP A 153 -12.66 -3.61 4.65
CA TRP A 153 -11.74 -4.74 4.51
C TRP A 153 -10.30 -4.26 4.30
N ALA A 154 -9.40 -4.65 5.20
CA ALA A 154 -7.96 -4.61 5.01
C ALA A 154 -7.52 -5.79 4.13
N GLN A 155 -6.37 -5.64 3.48
CA GLN A 155 -5.76 -6.65 2.61
C GLN A 155 -4.30 -6.83 3.00
N ASN A 156 -3.80 -8.07 3.00
CA ASN A 156 -2.36 -8.40 3.01
C ASN A 156 -1.48 -7.49 3.88
N GLY A 157 -1.57 -7.63 5.19
CA GLY A 157 -0.71 -6.91 6.13
C GLY A 157 -1.15 -5.48 6.44
N ASN A 158 -2.09 -4.90 5.68
CA ASN A 158 -2.66 -3.60 6.01
C ASN A 158 -3.39 -3.64 7.37
N SER A 159 -3.33 -2.58 8.17
CA SER A 159 -4.02 -2.57 9.46
C SER A 159 -5.55 -2.67 9.30
N ALA A 160 -6.19 -3.41 10.21
CA ALA A 160 -7.63 -3.35 10.45
C ALA A 160 -7.92 -2.99 11.92
N GLY A 161 -8.84 -2.07 12.18
CA GLY A 161 -9.21 -1.67 13.54
C GLY A 161 -8.87 -0.23 13.88
N THR A 162 -8.40 0.00 15.10
CA THR A 162 -8.04 1.33 15.59
C THR A 162 -6.70 1.32 16.32
N ALA A 163 -5.96 2.41 16.26
CA ALA A 163 -4.87 2.67 17.19
C ALA A 163 -5.02 4.10 17.74
N GLY A 164 -4.56 4.34 18.96
CA GLY A 164 -4.61 5.66 19.59
C GLY A 164 -6.00 6.16 20.02
N LEU A 165 -7.09 5.50 19.60
CA LEU A 165 -8.46 5.86 19.98
C LEU A 165 -8.97 5.19 21.26
N SER A 166 -8.22 4.24 21.80
CA SER A 166 -8.65 3.39 22.92
C SER A 166 -9.91 2.55 22.66
N TYR A 167 -10.28 2.33 21.38
CA TYR A 167 -11.44 1.52 21.02
C TYR A 167 -11.07 0.04 20.94
N ARG A 168 -11.83 -0.79 21.66
CA ARG A 168 -11.68 -2.25 21.61
C ARG A 168 -12.19 -2.80 20.27
N LEU A 169 -11.55 -3.87 19.82
CA LEU A 169 -12.17 -4.78 18.87
C LEU A 169 -13.21 -5.64 19.59
N GLU A 170 -14.30 -5.94 18.91
CA GLU A 170 -15.39 -6.77 19.42
C GLU A 170 -15.59 -8.02 18.56
N ALA A 171 -15.32 -7.95 17.25
CA ALA A 171 -15.40 -9.08 16.32
C ALA A 171 -14.46 -8.95 15.11
N ILE A 172 -14.27 -10.05 14.39
CA ILE A 172 -13.44 -10.15 13.18
C ILE A 172 -14.04 -11.11 12.14
N GLU A 173 -13.79 -10.82 10.86
CA GLU A 173 -14.04 -11.70 9.72
C GLU A 173 -12.79 -11.77 8.82
N ILE A 174 -12.51 -12.96 8.28
CA ILE A 174 -11.32 -13.24 7.46
C ILE A 174 -11.70 -14.11 6.26
N VAL A 175 -11.24 -13.74 5.06
CA VAL A 175 -11.48 -14.45 3.79
C VAL A 175 -10.18 -14.52 2.99
N ILE A 176 -9.93 -15.67 2.36
CA ILE A 176 -8.86 -15.84 1.36
C ILE A 176 -9.52 -15.85 -0.03
N VAL A 177 -8.92 -15.15 -0.98
CA VAL A 177 -9.34 -15.12 -2.39
C VAL A 177 -8.13 -15.38 -3.31
N ASN A 178 -8.38 -15.66 -4.58
CA ASN A 178 -7.32 -15.71 -5.59
C ASN A 178 -6.62 -14.35 -5.68
N LYS A 179 -5.34 -14.35 -6.09
CA LYS A 179 -4.57 -13.12 -6.28
C LYS A 179 -5.31 -12.13 -7.18
N GLY A 180 -5.45 -10.89 -6.73
CA GLY A 180 -6.18 -9.83 -7.43
C GLY A 180 -7.71 -9.98 -7.39
N GLY A 181 -8.23 -10.94 -6.62
CA GLY A 181 -9.66 -11.12 -6.40
C GLY A 181 -10.28 -9.94 -5.66
N ALA A 182 -11.57 -9.69 -5.89
CA ALA A 182 -12.28 -8.59 -5.24
C ALA A 182 -12.46 -8.84 -3.73
N ALA A 183 -12.31 -7.77 -2.94
CA ALA A 183 -12.69 -7.79 -1.52
C ALA A 183 -14.19 -8.07 -1.35
N PRO A 184 -14.63 -8.69 -0.24
CA PRO A 184 -16.06 -8.91 0.02
C PRO A 184 -16.88 -7.62 0.22
N GLY A 185 -16.22 -6.46 0.39
CA GLY A 185 -16.86 -5.16 0.56
C GLY A 185 -15.88 -4.01 0.33
N ALA A 186 -16.25 -2.81 0.77
CA ALA A 186 -15.40 -1.62 0.67
C ALA A 186 -14.05 -1.83 1.38
N THR A 187 -13.02 -1.15 0.91
CA THR A 187 -11.63 -1.20 1.42
C THR A 187 -11.10 0.19 1.78
N SER A 188 -11.99 1.19 1.86
CA SER A 188 -11.59 2.60 1.98
C SER A 188 -11.18 3.01 3.39
N ARG A 189 -11.76 2.40 4.42
CA ARG A 189 -11.53 2.74 5.83
C ARG A 189 -11.38 1.50 6.72
N PRO A 190 -10.39 0.62 6.46
CA PRO A 190 -10.19 -0.58 7.27
C PRO A 190 -9.59 -0.29 8.64
N PHE A 191 -8.90 0.84 8.77
CA PHE A 191 -8.21 1.27 9.98
C PHE A 191 -8.49 2.74 10.28
N VAL A 192 -8.64 3.06 11.56
CA VAL A 192 -8.91 4.42 12.05
C VAL A 192 -7.93 4.77 13.17
N GLY A 193 -7.04 5.72 12.90
CA GLY A 193 -6.17 6.33 13.90
C GLY A 193 -6.83 7.53 14.59
N PRO A 194 -6.13 8.22 15.51
CA PRO A 194 -6.59 9.49 16.07
C PRO A 194 -6.83 10.57 15.01
N TYR A 195 -6.26 10.42 13.80
CA TYR A 195 -6.47 11.27 12.65
C TYR A 195 -7.20 10.48 11.58
N ASN A 196 -8.41 10.94 11.22
CA ASN A 196 -9.05 10.53 10.00
C ASN A 196 -8.35 11.25 8.85
N LEU A 197 -7.57 10.52 8.06
CA LEU A 197 -6.98 11.06 6.85
C LEU A 197 -7.00 10.07 5.69
N LEU A 198 -7.00 10.62 4.48
CA LEU A 198 -6.80 9.86 3.24
C LEU A 198 -5.90 10.65 2.30
N ILE A 199 -5.35 9.96 1.30
CA ILE A 199 -4.65 10.63 0.22
C ILE A 199 -5.66 11.09 -0.81
N GLY A 200 -5.74 12.41 -0.99
CA GLY A 200 -6.60 13.05 -1.98
C GLY A 200 -5.79 13.57 -3.15
N GLN A 201 -6.33 13.41 -4.36
CA GLN A 201 -5.89 14.18 -5.53
C GLN A 201 -6.59 15.54 -5.49
N THR A 202 -5.81 16.61 -5.37
CA THR A 202 -6.34 17.98 -5.22
C THR A 202 -6.12 18.82 -6.47
N GLN A 203 -5.10 18.50 -7.27
CA GLN A 203 -4.84 19.13 -8.57
C GLN A 203 -4.77 18.10 -9.68
N GLU A 204 -5.29 18.49 -10.84
CA GLU A 204 -5.08 17.80 -12.11
C GLU A 204 -5.13 18.81 -13.25
N GLN A 205 -4.11 18.81 -14.10
CA GLN A 205 -4.03 19.69 -15.26
C GLN A 205 -3.39 18.93 -16.42
N ASN A 206 -4.13 18.77 -17.50
CA ASN A 206 -3.71 17.96 -18.62
C ASN A 206 -3.95 18.72 -19.94
N TYR A 207 -3.11 18.49 -20.96
CA TYR A 207 -3.30 19.03 -22.31
C TYR A 207 -3.43 17.89 -23.33
N TYR A 208 -4.57 17.84 -24.01
CA TYR A 208 -4.89 16.84 -25.02
C TYR A 208 -4.80 17.44 -26.42
N ASP A 209 -3.97 16.86 -27.27
CA ASP A 209 -3.92 17.23 -28.69
C ASP A 209 -5.01 16.48 -29.45
N ILE A 210 -5.95 17.24 -30.02
CA ILE A 210 -7.09 16.71 -30.77
C ILE A 210 -6.71 16.14 -32.14
N ASP A 211 -5.61 16.60 -32.75
CA ASP A 211 -5.21 16.11 -34.07
C ASP A 211 -4.53 14.74 -33.95
N THR A 212 -3.75 14.54 -32.87
CA THR A 212 -3.06 13.27 -32.60
C THR A 212 -3.84 12.35 -31.67
N LEU A 213 -4.93 12.85 -31.06
CA LEU A 213 -5.77 12.15 -30.09
C LEU A 213 -4.98 11.62 -28.87
N ARG A 214 -3.98 12.38 -28.41
CA ARG A 214 -3.08 12.00 -27.32
C ARG A 214 -2.95 13.10 -26.26
N TRP A 215 -2.76 12.67 -25.03
CA TRP A 215 -2.26 13.55 -23.97
C TRP A 215 -0.80 13.87 -24.23
N VAL A 216 -0.46 15.16 -24.28
CA VAL A 216 0.90 15.65 -24.53
C VAL A 216 1.49 16.40 -23.32
N TYR A 217 0.64 16.72 -22.35
CA TYR A 217 1.04 17.16 -21.00
C TYR A 217 0.09 16.55 -19.96
N ALA A 218 0.63 16.13 -18.81
CA ALA A 218 -0.16 15.74 -17.66
C ALA A 218 0.51 16.14 -16.34
N SER A 219 -0.24 16.79 -15.46
CA SER A 219 0.18 17.01 -14.09
C SER A 219 -0.92 16.69 -13.09
N ARG A 220 -0.47 16.27 -11.91
CA ARG A 220 -1.34 15.80 -10.83
C ARG A 220 -0.67 16.06 -9.50
N TYR A 221 -1.47 16.46 -8.51
CA TYR A 221 -0.98 16.61 -7.14
C TYR A 221 -1.83 15.81 -6.15
N GLN A 222 -1.15 15.00 -5.35
CA GLN A 222 -1.74 14.28 -4.22
C GLN A 222 -1.13 14.74 -2.89
N ARG A 223 -1.97 14.79 -1.87
CA ARG A 223 -1.61 15.13 -0.49
C ARG A 223 -2.49 14.39 0.51
N PRO A 224 -2.06 14.27 1.78
CA PRO A 224 -2.99 13.92 2.84
C PRO A 224 -4.09 14.99 2.99
N LEU A 225 -5.31 14.51 3.23
CA LEU A 225 -6.47 15.31 3.60
C LEU A 225 -6.90 14.89 5.01
N PHE A 226 -7.00 15.85 5.92
CA PHE A 226 -7.33 15.63 7.32
C PHE A 226 -8.79 16.01 7.61
N TYR A 227 -9.56 15.11 8.24
CA TYR A 227 -11.02 15.25 8.41
C TYR A 227 -11.49 15.45 9.86
N ASP A 228 -10.57 15.66 10.80
CA ASP A 228 -10.89 16.00 12.18
C ASP A 228 -10.87 17.52 12.42
N ASN A 229 -11.35 17.96 13.58
CA ASN A 229 -11.47 19.38 13.95
C ASN A 229 -10.43 19.79 15.00
N THR A 230 -9.28 19.12 15.03
CA THR A 230 -8.23 19.39 16.03
C THR A 230 -7.38 20.60 15.61
N PRO A 231 -6.77 21.33 16.56
CA PRO A 231 -5.79 22.37 16.24
C PRO A 231 -4.61 21.83 15.40
N VAL A 232 -4.21 20.60 15.67
CA VAL A 232 -3.16 19.86 14.94
C VAL A 232 -3.52 19.73 13.47
N LYS A 233 -4.77 19.35 13.16
CA LYS A 233 -5.25 19.30 11.78
C LYS A 233 -5.08 20.63 11.06
N ASN A 234 -5.40 21.76 11.69
CA ASN A 234 -5.27 23.06 11.03
C ASN A 234 -3.81 23.40 10.69
N GLN A 235 -2.88 22.99 11.55
CA GLN A 235 -1.44 23.15 11.32
C GLN A 235 -0.96 22.28 10.16
N LEU A 236 -1.35 21.00 10.14
CA LEU A 236 -0.99 20.08 9.06
C LEU A 236 -1.61 20.50 7.73
N ASP A 237 -2.88 20.90 7.70
CA ASP A 237 -3.49 21.40 6.47
C ASP A 237 -2.83 22.68 5.99
N SER A 238 -2.54 23.63 6.88
CA SER A 238 -1.82 24.86 6.48
C SER A 238 -0.43 24.52 5.90
N PHE A 239 0.25 23.52 6.45
CA PHE A 239 1.53 23.05 5.94
C PHE A 239 1.39 22.50 4.52
N TYR A 240 0.46 21.58 4.28
CA TYR A 240 0.24 20.99 2.95
C TYR A 240 -0.38 21.96 1.95
N ASP A 241 -1.21 22.91 2.39
CA ASP A 241 -1.72 24.02 1.57
C ASP A 241 -0.56 24.86 1.03
N ASN A 242 0.45 25.15 1.85
CA ASN A 242 1.62 25.93 1.44
C ASN A 242 2.52 25.15 0.44
N LEU A 243 2.72 23.85 0.67
CA LEU A 243 3.45 22.99 -0.27
C LEU A 243 2.73 22.90 -1.61
N GLU A 244 1.42 22.68 -1.59
CA GLU A 244 0.58 22.62 -2.78
C GLU A 244 0.58 23.96 -3.52
N ALA A 245 0.42 25.08 -2.83
CA ALA A 245 0.45 26.41 -3.45
C ALA A 245 1.78 26.68 -4.17
N SER A 246 2.91 26.27 -3.56
CA SER A 246 4.24 26.39 -4.15
C SER A 246 4.36 25.52 -5.41
N TRP A 247 3.87 24.27 -5.35
CA TRP A 247 3.86 23.38 -6.50
C TRP A 247 2.95 23.89 -7.63
N VAL A 248 1.75 24.38 -7.31
CA VAL A 248 0.78 24.94 -8.28
C VAL A 248 1.39 26.13 -9.00
N GLN A 249 2.10 27.01 -8.30
CA GLN A 249 2.76 28.16 -8.90
C GLN A 249 3.80 27.73 -9.94
N ALA A 250 4.69 26.79 -9.59
CA ALA A 250 5.70 26.28 -10.51
C ALA A 250 5.07 25.51 -11.68
N ASN A 251 4.14 24.61 -11.39
CA ASN A 251 3.45 23.79 -12.39
C ASN A 251 2.69 24.65 -13.42
N ASN A 252 2.00 25.71 -12.98
CA ASN A 252 1.29 26.60 -13.89
C ASN A 252 2.25 27.35 -14.83
N ALA A 253 3.43 27.75 -14.34
CA ALA A 253 4.44 28.39 -15.19
C ALA A 253 4.94 27.42 -16.28
N ASP A 254 5.25 26.17 -15.90
CA ASP A 254 5.70 25.13 -16.83
C ASP A 254 4.61 24.76 -17.85
N TYR A 255 3.36 24.60 -17.38
CA TYR A 255 2.21 24.31 -18.23
C TYR A 255 2.01 25.42 -19.27
N MET A 256 2.01 26.68 -18.86
CA MET A 256 1.82 27.81 -19.79
C MET A 256 2.97 27.91 -20.80
N SER A 257 4.20 27.68 -20.36
CA SER A 257 5.38 27.63 -21.25
C SER A 257 5.24 26.50 -22.28
N PHE A 258 4.88 25.30 -21.83
CA PHE A 258 4.66 24.13 -22.70
C PHE A 258 3.55 24.41 -23.73
N VAL A 259 2.38 24.86 -23.29
CA VAL A 259 1.24 25.10 -24.19
C VAL A 259 1.58 26.17 -25.22
N ASN A 260 2.27 27.24 -24.81
CA ASN A 260 2.72 28.26 -25.74
C ASN A 260 3.69 27.68 -26.79
N ALA A 261 4.71 26.92 -26.38
CA ALA A 261 5.63 26.26 -27.32
C ALA A 261 4.89 25.28 -28.24
N TYR A 262 4.03 24.43 -27.68
CA TYR A 262 3.27 23.42 -28.42
C TYR A 262 2.34 24.00 -29.48
N THR A 263 1.76 25.18 -29.22
CA THR A 263 0.81 25.82 -30.12
C THR A 263 1.46 26.75 -31.14
N THR A 264 2.61 27.35 -30.81
CA THR A 264 3.24 28.40 -31.65
C THR A 264 4.48 27.94 -32.39
N ASP A 265 5.12 26.84 -31.97
CA ASP A 265 6.29 26.27 -32.61
C ASP A 265 5.98 24.90 -33.25
N PRO A 266 5.76 24.86 -34.59
CA PRO A 266 5.51 23.62 -35.31
C PRO A 266 6.66 22.61 -35.22
N ALA A 267 7.90 23.08 -35.08
CA ALA A 267 9.05 22.19 -34.95
C ALA A 267 9.06 21.53 -33.57
N PHE A 268 8.77 22.26 -32.50
CA PHE A 268 8.58 21.68 -31.17
C PHE A 268 7.45 20.64 -31.18
N ARG A 269 6.27 21.00 -31.72
CA ARG A 269 5.12 20.10 -31.82
C ARG A 269 5.45 18.81 -32.59
N ALA A 270 6.12 18.93 -33.75
CA ALA A 270 6.47 17.79 -34.59
C ALA A 270 7.54 16.88 -33.96
N ASN A 271 8.42 17.43 -33.12
CA ASN A 271 9.49 16.69 -32.48
C ASN A 271 9.18 16.28 -31.03
N LEU A 272 7.99 16.57 -30.51
CA LEU A 272 7.60 16.15 -29.17
C LEU A 272 7.55 14.61 -29.12
N ILE A 273 8.42 14.01 -28.30
CA ILE A 273 8.43 12.58 -28.03
C ILE A 273 7.75 12.34 -26.68
N GLY A 274 6.72 11.51 -26.69
CA GLY A 274 5.98 11.17 -25.48
C GLY A 274 5.08 12.31 -25.00
N LYS A 275 5.04 12.49 -23.67
CA LYS A 275 4.15 13.41 -22.96
C LYS A 275 4.94 14.05 -21.83
N TYR A 276 4.81 15.36 -21.61
CA TYR A 276 5.41 16.01 -20.44
C TYR A 276 4.62 15.65 -19.19
N GLU A 277 5.31 15.38 -18.08
CA GLU A 277 4.70 14.91 -16.84
C GLU A 277 5.22 15.66 -15.62
N ASN A 278 4.33 15.96 -14.68
CA ASN A 278 4.66 16.44 -13.34
C ASN A 278 3.63 15.87 -12.34
N ILE A 279 3.96 14.72 -11.76
CA ILE A 279 3.02 13.90 -10.99
C ILE A 279 3.55 13.78 -9.56
N VAL A 280 2.81 14.32 -8.60
CA VAL A 280 3.05 14.11 -7.17
C VAL A 280 2.08 13.06 -6.66
N THR A 281 2.62 11.97 -6.11
CA THR A 281 1.88 10.94 -5.39
C THR A 281 2.19 11.02 -3.90
N ALA A 282 1.21 10.73 -3.04
CA ALA A 282 1.41 10.78 -1.60
C ALA A 282 1.13 9.42 -0.97
N ALA A 283 1.81 9.12 0.14
CA ALA A 283 1.59 7.92 0.94
C ALA A 283 1.76 8.23 2.43
N ILE A 284 1.17 7.37 3.27
CA ILE A 284 1.25 7.47 4.73
C ILE A 284 1.96 6.21 5.22
N PRO A 285 3.30 6.14 5.11
CA PRO A 285 4.05 4.94 5.49
C PRO A 285 3.95 4.61 6.98
N TYR A 286 3.52 5.57 7.82
CA TYR A 286 3.33 5.35 9.26
C TYR A 286 2.27 6.28 9.85
N ASN A 287 1.39 5.74 10.68
CA ASN A 287 0.39 6.49 11.45
C ASN A 287 0.08 5.75 12.76
N ASN A 288 0.98 5.87 13.71
CA ASN A 288 0.92 5.13 14.97
C ASN A 288 1.72 5.82 16.09
N ASN A 289 1.53 5.42 17.35
CA ASN A 289 2.29 5.93 18.50
C ASN A 289 2.32 7.47 18.58
N ASN A 290 1.18 8.11 18.30
CA ASN A 290 1.05 9.56 18.23
C ASN A 290 1.97 10.24 17.21
N ILE A 291 2.45 9.53 16.17
CA ILE A 291 3.25 10.10 15.09
C ILE A 291 2.60 9.72 13.76
N ILE A 292 2.59 10.65 12.83
CA ILE A 292 2.23 10.39 11.44
C ILE A 292 3.42 10.73 10.55
N SER A 293 3.75 9.85 9.62
CA SER A 293 4.75 10.07 8.60
C SER A 293 4.09 10.03 7.24
N ILE A 294 4.34 11.04 6.43
CA ILE A 294 3.80 11.21 5.09
C ILE A 294 4.96 11.41 4.13
N THR A 295 4.88 10.74 3.00
CA THR A 295 5.82 10.91 1.89
C THR A 295 5.09 11.45 0.68
N GLN A 296 5.73 12.36 -0.07
CA GLN A 296 5.31 12.76 -1.40
C GLN A 296 6.41 12.46 -2.40
N GLU A 297 6.11 11.66 -3.43
CA GLU A 297 7.03 11.34 -4.51
C GLU A 297 6.60 12.10 -5.76
N GLN A 298 7.46 13.01 -6.22
CA GLN A 298 7.28 13.81 -7.42
C GLN A 298 8.06 13.20 -8.59
N TYR A 299 7.35 12.74 -9.61
CA TYR A 299 7.92 12.39 -10.90
C TYR A 299 7.75 13.54 -11.90
N SER A 300 8.85 13.95 -12.52
CA SER A 300 8.85 15.01 -13.54
C SER A 300 9.55 14.55 -14.82
N TYR A 301 8.93 14.81 -15.97
CA TYR A 301 9.53 14.57 -17.28
C TYR A 301 9.18 15.71 -18.23
N ALA A 302 10.22 16.37 -18.76
CA ALA A 302 10.09 17.50 -19.67
C ALA A 302 10.86 17.25 -20.98
N GLY A 303 10.83 16.00 -21.45
CA GLY A 303 11.66 15.53 -22.57
C GLY A 303 13.04 15.05 -22.13
N GLY A 304 13.84 14.56 -23.09
CA GLY A 304 15.15 13.98 -22.84
C GLY A 304 15.12 12.48 -22.57
N ALA A 305 16.23 11.94 -22.05
CA ALA A 305 16.47 10.50 -21.95
C ALA A 305 15.61 9.80 -20.87
N HIS A 306 15.29 10.48 -19.77
CA HIS A 306 14.53 9.93 -18.65
C HIS A 306 13.84 11.02 -17.84
N GLY A 307 12.83 10.64 -17.05
CA GLY A 307 12.27 11.49 -16.01
C GLY A 307 13.16 11.57 -14.78
N ASN A 308 12.78 12.43 -13.83
CA ASN A 308 13.41 12.53 -12.53
C ASN A 308 12.38 12.25 -11.44
N THR A 309 12.84 11.74 -10.30
CA THR A 309 11.98 11.45 -9.15
C THR A 309 12.59 12.01 -7.88
N VAL A 310 11.79 12.75 -7.12
CA VAL A 310 12.18 13.35 -5.85
C VAL A 310 11.18 12.92 -4.78
N LEU A 311 11.68 12.33 -3.71
CA LEU A 311 10.93 12.06 -2.49
C LEU A 311 11.09 13.24 -1.54
N SER A 312 9.98 13.74 -1.02
CA SER A 312 9.91 14.51 0.21
C SER A 312 9.21 13.69 1.29
N ALA A 313 9.59 13.93 2.54
CA ALA A 313 9.06 13.21 3.69
C ALA A 313 8.86 14.19 4.85
N HIS A 314 7.72 14.09 5.51
CA HIS A 314 7.37 14.91 6.65
C HIS A 314 6.73 14.04 7.72
N SER A 315 7.30 14.07 8.92
CA SER A 315 6.82 13.31 10.06
C SER A 315 6.38 14.28 11.13
N PHE A 316 5.23 14.04 11.76
CA PHE A 316 4.62 14.98 12.69
C PHE A 316 4.24 14.30 13.98
N GLY A 317 4.52 15.00 15.08
CA GLY A 317 3.94 14.69 16.37
C GLY A 317 2.46 15.00 16.35
N THR A 318 1.64 13.99 16.55
CA THR A 318 0.21 14.17 16.37
C THR A 318 -0.45 14.90 17.53
N LYS A 319 0.08 14.84 18.76
CA LYS A 319 -0.47 15.64 19.86
C LYS A 319 -0.16 17.14 19.73
N THR A 320 0.96 17.49 19.11
CA THR A 320 1.46 18.87 19.06
C THR A 320 1.28 19.53 17.70
N GLY A 321 1.34 18.75 16.61
CA GLY A 321 1.35 19.22 15.23
C GLY A 321 2.75 19.58 14.71
N ASP A 322 3.78 19.42 15.54
CA ASP A 322 5.15 19.79 15.19
C ASP A 322 5.77 18.77 14.23
N GLU A 323 6.53 19.26 13.25
CA GLU A 323 7.35 18.41 12.38
C GLU A 323 8.52 17.87 13.20
N LEU A 324 8.70 16.55 13.19
CA LEU A 324 9.81 15.84 13.82
C LEU A 324 10.98 15.76 12.84
N MET A 325 12.16 16.10 13.34
CA MET A 325 13.43 15.98 12.62
C MET A 325 14.28 14.86 13.22
N LEU A 326 15.39 14.48 12.56
CA LEU A 326 16.27 13.42 13.08
C LEU A 326 16.71 13.67 14.53
N GLY A 327 17.01 14.91 14.92
CA GLY A 327 17.40 15.25 16.28
C GLY A 327 16.37 14.85 17.33
N ASP A 328 15.08 14.89 16.99
CA ASP A 328 13.99 14.56 17.92
C ASP A 328 13.88 13.05 18.18
N ILE A 329 14.36 12.21 17.25
CA ILE A 329 14.21 10.75 17.31
C ILE A 329 15.50 9.97 17.60
N MET A 330 16.63 10.65 17.64
CA MET A 330 17.93 10.01 17.88
C MET A 330 18.30 10.13 19.36
N VAL A 331 18.69 9.03 20.03
CA VAL A 331 19.20 9.07 21.43
C VAL A 331 20.60 9.66 21.54
N ILE A 332 21.26 9.83 20.40
CA ILE A 332 22.63 10.33 20.30
C ILE A 332 22.62 11.86 20.18
N PRO A 333 23.64 12.56 20.72
CA PRO A 333 23.73 14.00 20.57
C PRO A 333 23.78 14.43 19.09
N ASP A 334 23.24 15.59 18.76
CA ASP A 334 23.16 16.12 17.40
C ASP A 334 24.48 16.06 16.62
N ASN A 335 25.59 16.38 17.28
CA ASN A 335 26.93 16.36 16.68
C ASN A 335 27.46 14.95 16.40
N GLN A 336 26.79 13.90 16.91
CA GLN A 336 27.09 12.49 16.65
C GLN A 336 26.17 11.87 15.59
N ILE A 337 25.10 12.54 15.17
CA ILE A 337 24.14 12.01 14.19
C ILE A 337 24.83 11.69 12.87
N SER A 338 25.48 12.69 12.24
CA SER A 338 26.21 12.48 10.99
C SER A 338 27.25 11.36 11.04
N PRO A 339 28.22 11.35 11.98
CA PRO A 339 29.26 10.31 11.98
C PRO A 339 28.71 8.91 12.24
N LYS A 340 27.70 8.75 13.12
CA LYS A 340 27.09 7.43 13.38
C LYS A 340 26.28 6.94 12.19
N LEU A 341 25.46 7.79 11.58
CA LEU A 341 24.67 7.40 10.41
C LEU A 341 25.53 7.15 9.18
N THR A 342 26.62 7.91 8.99
CA THR A 342 27.59 7.65 7.91
C THR A 342 28.21 6.25 8.05
N LEU A 343 28.47 5.79 9.28
CA LEU A 343 28.94 4.42 9.52
C LEU A 343 27.88 3.37 9.15
N GLU A 344 26.60 3.62 9.44
CA GLU A 344 25.50 2.74 9.01
C GLU A 344 25.39 2.68 7.48
N PHE A 345 25.54 3.82 6.78
CA PHE A 345 25.62 3.83 5.32
C PHE A 345 26.86 3.12 4.78
N GLN A 346 28.01 3.20 5.46
CA GLN A 346 29.19 2.43 5.11
C GLN A 346 28.94 0.92 5.24
N ASN A 347 28.23 0.49 6.28
CA ASN A 347 27.82 -0.91 6.44
C ASN A 347 26.87 -1.33 5.32
N LEU A 348 25.89 -0.49 4.98
CA LEU A 348 24.97 -0.71 3.86
C LEU A 348 25.74 -0.91 2.55
N LYS A 349 26.66 0.01 2.21
CA LYS A 349 27.56 -0.05 1.05
C LYS A 349 28.34 -1.36 0.97
N ASN A 350 28.82 -1.87 2.11
CA ASN A 350 29.60 -3.11 2.17
C ASN A 350 28.72 -4.36 2.04
N SER A 351 27.46 -4.27 2.47
CA SER A 351 26.52 -5.41 2.51
C SER A 351 25.69 -5.58 1.25
N ASP A 352 25.43 -4.49 0.52
CA ASP A 352 24.58 -4.49 -0.66
C ASP A 352 25.32 -3.88 -1.87
N PRO A 353 25.70 -4.70 -2.86
CA PRO A 353 26.41 -4.24 -4.06
C PRO A 353 25.68 -3.14 -4.84
N ARG A 354 24.36 -2.98 -4.68
CA ARG A 354 23.61 -1.89 -5.32
C ARG A 354 24.07 -0.51 -4.85
N TYR A 355 24.62 -0.42 -3.65
CA TYR A 355 25.09 0.82 -3.04
C TYR A 355 26.63 0.98 -3.11
N SER A 356 27.32 0.21 -3.95
CA SER A 356 28.78 0.26 -4.11
C SER A 356 29.31 1.63 -4.51
N ASP A 357 28.46 2.51 -5.04
CA ASP A 357 28.84 3.83 -5.57
C ASP A 357 28.35 5.00 -4.71
N ILE A 358 27.79 4.75 -3.52
CA ILE A 358 27.43 5.85 -2.60
C ILE A 358 28.66 6.64 -2.15
N ASP A 359 28.54 7.96 -2.08
CA ASP A 359 29.55 8.89 -1.59
C ASP A 359 29.33 9.19 -0.11
N LEU A 360 30.11 8.50 0.73
CA LEU A 360 30.08 8.67 2.18
C LEU A 360 30.51 10.09 2.62
N THR A 361 31.32 10.80 1.83
CA THR A 361 31.74 12.17 2.15
C THR A 361 30.56 13.13 2.03
N THR A 362 29.79 13.00 0.94
CA THR A 362 28.59 13.82 0.72
C THR A 362 27.49 13.47 1.72
N ILE A 363 27.32 12.19 2.08
CA ILE A 363 26.43 11.78 3.17
C ILE A 363 26.82 12.45 4.50
N ALA A 364 28.09 12.38 4.89
CA ALA A 364 28.58 12.97 6.12
C ALA A 364 28.39 14.49 6.18
N ALA A 365 28.55 15.17 5.05
CA ALA A 365 28.34 16.62 4.94
C ALA A 365 26.86 17.04 4.98
N SER A 366 25.96 16.14 4.57
CA SER A 366 24.52 16.46 4.42
C SER A 366 23.70 16.13 5.67
N LEU A 367 24.04 15.05 6.39
CA LEU A 367 23.28 14.63 7.57
C LEU A 367 23.51 15.54 8.77
N ASN A 368 22.42 15.86 9.46
CA ASN A 368 22.41 16.62 10.71
C ASN A 368 21.08 16.43 11.45
N ALA A 369 20.94 17.02 12.63
CA ALA A 369 19.72 16.93 13.44
C ALA A 369 18.45 17.44 12.74
N ASN A 370 18.56 18.37 11.80
CA ASN A 370 17.42 18.91 11.04
C ASN A 370 17.13 18.13 9.75
N SER A 371 17.80 17.00 9.53
CA SER A 371 17.52 16.16 8.36
C SER A 371 16.14 15.52 8.50
N ARG A 372 15.43 15.45 7.37
CA ARG A 372 14.13 14.78 7.28
C ARG A 372 14.30 13.27 7.15
N PHE A 373 13.27 12.57 7.56
CA PHE A 373 13.16 11.12 7.52
C PHE A 373 11.68 10.75 7.38
N TYR A 374 11.42 9.49 7.08
CA TYR A 374 10.08 8.94 7.23
C TYR A 374 10.12 7.69 8.11
N LEU A 375 8.98 7.37 8.69
CA LEU A 375 8.79 6.17 9.49
C LEU A 375 8.07 5.12 8.66
N THR A 376 8.37 3.87 8.95
CA THR A 376 7.61 2.70 8.51
C THR A 376 7.31 1.85 9.74
N ASP A 377 6.52 0.80 9.58
CA ASP A 377 6.33 -0.17 10.67
C ASP A 377 7.63 -0.90 11.08
N ALA A 378 8.63 -0.95 10.21
CA ALA A 378 9.89 -1.65 10.47
C ALA A 378 10.94 -0.78 11.18
N GLY A 379 10.85 0.55 11.04
CA GLY A 379 11.88 1.46 11.55
C GLY A 379 11.86 2.85 10.91
N VAL A 380 12.95 3.57 11.16
CA VAL A 380 13.20 4.92 10.64
C VAL A 380 13.97 4.81 9.33
N CYS A 381 13.46 5.44 8.27
CA CYS A 381 14.11 5.50 6.97
C CYS A 381 14.77 6.87 6.76
N ILE A 382 16.09 6.84 6.61
CA ILE A 382 16.89 7.98 6.16
C ILE A 382 17.16 7.78 4.67
N PHE A 383 16.99 8.81 3.86
CA PHE A 383 17.08 8.68 2.42
C PHE A 383 17.83 9.83 1.76
N PHE A 384 18.31 9.57 0.56
CA PHE A 384 18.88 10.54 -0.36
C PHE A 384 18.29 10.32 -1.76
N ASN A 385 17.82 11.39 -2.38
CA ASN A 385 17.27 11.36 -3.73
C ASN A 385 18.34 11.02 -4.77
N PRO A 386 17.93 10.54 -5.97
CA PRO A 386 18.86 10.30 -7.06
C PRO A 386 19.78 11.50 -7.29
N TYR A 387 21.07 11.24 -7.55
CA TYR A 387 22.14 12.24 -7.75
C TYR A 387 22.62 13.00 -6.51
N GLU A 388 22.00 12.85 -5.33
CA GLU A 388 22.49 13.54 -4.13
C GLU A 388 23.79 12.91 -3.61
N VAL A 389 23.83 11.57 -3.53
CA VAL A 389 24.97 10.84 -2.94
C VAL A 389 25.45 9.67 -3.80
N ALA A 390 24.86 9.45 -4.97
CA ALA A 390 25.22 8.38 -5.88
C ALA A 390 24.76 8.71 -7.32
N PRO A 391 25.33 8.07 -8.36
CA PRO A 391 24.83 8.21 -9.73
C PRO A 391 23.34 7.86 -9.83
N GLY A 392 22.59 8.55 -10.69
CA GLY A 392 21.13 8.36 -10.81
C GLY A 392 20.67 6.93 -11.12
N ALA A 393 21.53 6.09 -11.72
CA ALA A 393 21.23 4.68 -11.98
C ALA A 393 21.09 3.83 -10.71
N VAL A 394 21.66 4.28 -9.58
CA VAL A 394 21.45 3.67 -8.25
C VAL A 394 20.02 3.92 -7.76
N GLY A 395 19.38 4.99 -8.23
CA GLY A 395 18.09 5.44 -7.74
C GLY A 395 18.20 6.12 -6.38
N ARG A 396 17.09 6.10 -5.62
CA ARG A 396 17.05 6.62 -4.25
C ARG A 396 17.85 5.70 -3.33
N VAL A 397 18.72 6.27 -2.50
CA VAL A 397 19.50 5.55 -1.49
C VAL A 397 18.74 5.62 -0.17
N GLU A 398 18.43 4.49 0.45
CA GLU A 398 17.64 4.42 1.68
C GLU A 398 18.32 3.54 2.72
N LEU A 399 18.44 4.05 3.94
CA LEU A 399 18.88 3.32 5.12
C LEU A 399 17.70 3.16 6.07
N LEU A 400 17.25 1.92 6.25
CA LEU A 400 16.30 1.54 7.29
C LEU A 400 17.07 1.26 8.58
N ILE A 401 16.79 2.03 9.64
CA ILE A 401 17.24 1.76 11.00
C ILE A 401 16.09 1.07 11.73
N PRO A 402 16.19 -0.23 12.05
CA PRO A 402 15.14 -0.94 12.76
C PRO A 402 14.91 -0.37 14.15
N TYR A 403 13.67 -0.40 14.65
CA TYR A 403 13.34 0.07 16.01
C TYR A 403 14.10 -0.68 17.12
N SER A 404 14.65 -1.86 16.84
CA SER A 404 15.52 -2.59 17.77
C SER A 404 16.88 -1.93 18.00
N ARG A 405 17.28 -0.94 17.20
CA ARG A 405 18.52 -0.15 17.38
C ARG A 405 18.36 0.92 18.44
N THR A 406 18.14 0.49 19.69
CA THR A 406 17.98 1.39 20.85
C THR A 406 19.26 2.15 21.20
N ASP A 407 20.39 1.81 20.58
CA ASP A 407 21.64 2.57 20.64
C ASP A 407 21.65 3.82 19.73
N LEU A 408 20.71 3.90 18.78
CA LEU A 408 20.55 5.03 17.85
C LEU A 408 19.22 5.75 18.02
N LEU A 409 18.14 4.99 18.20
CA LEU A 409 16.78 5.50 18.25
C LEU A 409 16.23 5.54 19.67
N VAL A 410 15.45 6.57 19.93
CA VAL A 410 14.57 6.65 21.12
C VAL A 410 13.48 5.59 21.04
N ASP A 411 12.92 5.19 22.19
CA ASP A 411 11.72 4.35 22.18
C ASP A 411 10.54 5.16 21.63
N ILE A 412 10.11 4.80 20.42
CA ILE A 412 9.09 5.55 19.70
C ILE A 412 7.72 5.52 20.38
N LYS A 413 7.46 4.53 21.24
CA LYS A 413 6.23 4.50 22.05
C LYS A 413 6.21 5.59 23.12
N THR A 414 7.38 6.15 23.43
CA THR A 414 7.57 7.17 24.48
C THR A 414 7.76 8.58 23.93
N LEU A 415 7.85 8.74 22.60
CA LEU A 415 8.26 10.00 21.99
C LEU A 415 7.28 11.16 22.25
N ILE A 416 5.98 10.88 22.44
CA ILE A 416 4.93 11.92 22.53
C ILE A 416 3.75 11.50 23.41
#